data_AF-A0A820KJ14-F1
#
_entry.id   AF-A0A820KJ14-F1
#
_cell.length_a   1.000
_cell.length_b   1.000
_cell.length_c   1.000
_cell.angle_alpha   90.00
_cell.angle_beta   90.00
_cell.angle_gamma   90.00
#
_symmetry.space_group_name_H-M   'P 1'
#
loop_
_entity.id
_entity.type
_entity.pdbx_description
1 polymer ?
#
loop_
_entity_poly.entity_id
_entity_poly.type
_entity_poly.pdbx_seq_one_letter_code
_entity_poly.pdbx_strand_id
1 'polypeptide(L)'
;MNNTTLPDNRVARNNTTYYYNHSSSYNKINLEPRISLYYHHATTDRNSSYPFISGDTFRAFSDYIYDETRKDNLRSVKYGEIIFVKTDMLRRFFTSRFISIREPFVLITHNSDDSAPGRYIRYLSNPKVLHWYTSNLNQKNLQKISPIPIGLANIRWMHGTLDKIAFALKNHRKPWSQRTTFLYVNFAVDTNIDQRT
;
A
#
# COMPACT_ATOMS: atom_id res chain seq x y z
N MET A 1 36.16 -2.30 -21.34
CA MET A 1 35.18 -2.57 -20.26
C MET A 1 34.47 -1.25 -19.98
N ASN A 2 33.29 -1.07 -20.57
CA ASN A 2 32.58 0.20 -20.55
C ASN A 2 31.64 0.22 -19.35
N ASN A 3 31.98 1.04 -18.34
CA ASN A 3 31.06 1.44 -17.27
C ASN A 3 30.16 2.56 -17.79
N THR A 4 28.95 2.22 -18.21
CA THR A 4 27.88 3.19 -18.46
C THR A 4 27.14 3.45 -17.15
N THR A 5 27.46 4.58 -16.51
CA THR A 5 26.65 5.17 -15.44
C THR A 5 25.32 5.66 -16.02
N LEU A 6 24.21 5.21 -15.44
CA LEU A 6 22.87 5.71 -15.76
C LEU A 6 22.69 7.13 -15.20
N PRO A 7 22.11 8.09 -15.95
CA PRO A 7 21.86 9.43 -15.45
C PRO A 7 20.68 9.46 -14.46
N ASP A 8 20.94 9.89 -13.22
CA ASP A 8 19.92 10.17 -12.20
C ASP A 8 19.23 11.51 -12.53
N ASN A 9 18.16 11.44 -13.33
CA ASN A 9 17.34 12.59 -13.72
C ASN A 9 16.13 12.77 -12.79
N ARG A 10 16.32 12.67 -11.47
CA ARG A 10 15.30 13.09 -10.48
C ARG A 10 15.27 14.61 -10.35
N VAL A 11 14.75 15.27 -11.38
CA VAL A 11 14.34 16.68 -11.30
C VAL A 11 13.11 16.76 -10.40
N ALA A 12 13.29 17.41 -9.24
CA ALA A 12 12.23 17.75 -8.29
C ALA A 12 11.08 18.46 -9.03
N ARG A 13 9.93 17.80 -9.12
CA ARG A 13 8.71 18.40 -9.69
C ARG A 13 7.97 19.15 -8.58
N ASN A 14 7.98 20.47 -8.69
CA ASN A 14 7.10 21.47 -8.06
C ASN A 14 6.38 21.03 -6.76
N ASN A 15 7.03 21.35 -5.64
CA ASN A 15 6.57 21.11 -4.28
C ASN A 15 5.41 22.05 -3.91
N THR A 16 4.21 21.49 -3.69
CA THR A 16 3.20 22.12 -2.83
C THR A 16 3.29 21.46 -1.47
N THR A 17 3.98 22.10 -0.53
CA THR A 17 4.12 21.64 0.86
C THR A 17 2.79 21.83 1.59
N TYR A 18 2.05 20.74 1.84
CA TYR A 18 0.90 20.78 2.73
C TYR A 18 1.36 20.47 4.16
N TYR A 19 1.39 21.51 5.01
CA TYR A 19 1.52 21.34 6.45
C TYR A 19 0.18 20.87 7.01
N TYR A 20 0.08 19.60 7.41
CA TYR A 20 -1.07 19.14 8.20
C TYR A 20 -0.88 19.55 9.67
N ASN A 21 -1.45 20.71 10.02
CA ASN A 21 -1.72 21.05 11.40
C ASN A 21 -3.09 20.49 11.78
N HIS A 22 -3.10 19.45 12.63
CA HIS A 22 -4.31 19.12 13.39
C HIS A 22 -4.06 19.35 14.87
N SER A 23 -4.60 20.47 15.35
CA SER A 23 -4.72 20.83 16.75
C SER A 23 -5.83 19.99 17.38
N SER A 24 -5.45 18.96 18.12
CA SER A 24 -6.23 18.35 19.20
C SER A 24 -5.29 17.45 19.99
N SER A 25 -4.70 18.03 21.04
CA SER A 25 -4.05 17.38 22.19
C SER A 25 -3.87 15.85 22.14
N TYR A 26 -2.83 15.38 21.44
CA TYR A 26 -2.22 14.09 21.70
C TYR A 26 -0.72 14.28 21.86
N ASN A 27 -0.19 13.82 23.00
CA ASN A 27 1.20 13.94 23.40
C ASN A 27 2.15 13.61 22.24
N LYS A 28 2.99 14.59 21.86
CA LYS A 28 4.13 14.46 20.94
C LYS A 28 4.87 13.15 21.21
N ILE A 29 4.66 12.14 20.37
CA ILE A 29 5.60 11.04 20.24
C ILE A 29 6.73 11.61 19.38
N ASN A 30 7.79 12.12 20.01
CA ASN A 30 8.97 12.61 19.33
C ASN A 30 9.68 11.42 18.64
N LEU A 31 9.38 11.22 17.37
CA LEU A 31 10.21 10.45 16.44
C LEU A 31 11.14 11.46 15.73
N GLU A 32 12.28 11.78 16.33
CA GLU A 32 13.33 12.63 15.70
C GLU A 32 14.33 11.76 14.89
N PRO A 33 15.06 12.28 13.88
CA PRO A 33 14.70 13.32 12.90
C PRO A 33 14.90 12.88 11.42
N ARG A 34 14.19 13.54 10.49
CA ARG A 34 14.49 13.67 9.04
C ARG A 34 14.40 12.44 8.13
N ILE A 35 13.20 11.86 8.02
CA ILE A 35 12.69 11.54 6.67
C ILE A 35 11.45 12.40 6.50
N SER A 36 11.55 13.47 5.71
CA SER A 36 10.39 14.11 5.13
C SER A 36 9.73 13.08 4.23
N LEU A 37 8.86 12.25 4.81
CA LEU A 37 8.07 11.30 4.05
C LEU A 37 7.06 12.12 3.26
N TYR A 38 7.43 12.41 2.02
CA TYR A 38 6.52 13.00 1.04
C TYR A 38 5.41 11.98 0.78
N TYR A 39 4.31 12.07 1.52
CA TYR A 39 3.08 11.38 1.13
C TYR A 39 2.55 12.10 -0.09
N HIS A 40 2.57 11.44 -1.25
CA HIS A 40 2.08 12.09 -2.47
C HIS A 40 0.57 12.38 -2.37
N HIS A 41 -0.17 11.61 -1.57
CA HIS A 41 -1.64 11.57 -1.67
C HIS A 41 -2.43 11.41 -0.35
N ALA A 42 -1.89 11.92 0.77
CA ALA A 42 -2.65 11.99 2.02
C ALA A 42 -3.78 13.05 1.89
N THR A 43 -5.03 12.60 1.94
CA THR A 43 -6.22 13.48 1.99
C THR A 43 -6.88 13.38 3.35
N THR A 44 -7.77 14.31 3.68
CA THR A 44 -8.57 14.30 4.93
C THR A 44 -9.21 12.93 5.18
N ASP A 45 -9.62 12.25 4.10
CA ASP A 45 -10.39 11.01 4.16
C ASP A 45 -9.54 9.74 3.94
N ARG A 46 -8.29 9.86 3.49
CA ARG A 46 -7.42 8.74 3.08
C ARG A 46 -5.97 8.98 3.52
N ASN A 47 -5.78 9.05 4.83
CA ASN A 47 -4.47 9.21 5.46
C ASN A 47 -3.70 7.89 5.56
N SER A 48 -2.38 7.99 5.42
CA SER A 48 -1.45 6.88 5.66
C SER A 48 -1.42 6.51 7.14
N SER A 49 -1.25 5.21 7.43
CA SER A 49 -1.04 4.70 8.79
C SER A 49 0.42 4.65 9.21
N TYR A 50 1.34 5.25 8.44
CA TYR A 50 2.77 5.23 8.74
C TYR A 50 3.07 5.63 10.21
N PRO A 51 3.98 4.92 10.92
CA PRO A 51 4.91 3.89 10.43
C PRO A 51 4.29 2.50 10.24
N PHE A 52 2.99 2.35 10.43
CA PHE A 52 2.28 1.09 10.19
C PHE A 52 1.86 0.95 8.73
N ILE A 53 1.77 -0.30 8.31
CA ILE A 53 1.28 -0.64 6.97
C ILE A 53 -0.24 -0.78 7.01
N SER A 54 -0.88 -0.19 6.02
CA SER A 54 -2.30 -0.33 5.68
C SER A 54 -2.42 -0.17 4.17
N GLY A 55 -3.61 -0.39 3.61
CA GLY A 55 -3.81 -0.13 2.20
C GLY A 55 -3.69 1.36 1.84
N ASP A 56 -4.14 2.25 2.71
CA ASP A 56 -3.97 3.69 2.52
C ASP A 56 -2.51 4.15 2.72
N THR A 57 -1.72 3.40 3.50
CA THR A 57 -0.26 3.57 3.51
C THR A 57 0.31 3.29 2.12
N PHE A 58 0.08 2.10 1.53
CA PHE A 58 0.57 1.79 0.19
C PHE A 58 0.05 2.75 -0.89
N ARG A 59 -1.21 3.17 -0.79
CA ARG A 59 -1.81 4.18 -1.67
C ARG A 59 -1.06 5.51 -1.59
N ALA A 60 -0.72 5.98 -0.38
CA ALA A 60 -0.03 7.25 -0.18
C ALA A 60 1.41 7.25 -0.71
N PHE A 61 2.06 6.08 -0.80
CA PHE A 61 3.40 5.88 -1.36
C PHE A 61 3.44 5.68 -2.88
N SER A 62 2.29 5.55 -3.53
CA SER A 62 2.22 5.33 -4.98
C SER A 62 2.22 6.64 -5.75
N ASP A 63 2.74 6.65 -6.97
CA ASP A 63 2.77 7.86 -7.81
C ASP A 63 1.39 8.19 -8.40
N TYR A 64 0.63 7.16 -8.77
CA TYR A 64 -0.72 7.26 -9.33
C TYR A 64 -1.72 6.41 -8.55
N ILE A 65 -2.96 6.90 -8.47
CA ILE A 65 -4.05 6.22 -7.78
C ILE A 65 -5.22 6.01 -8.73
N TYR A 66 -5.77 4.79 -8.67
CA TYR A 66 -7.04 4.43 -9.27
C TYR A 66 -7.93 3.69 -8.28
N ASP A 67 -8.76 4.45 -7.56
CA ASP A 67 -9.76 3.95 -6.63
C ASP A 67 -11.07 4.77 -6.70
N GLU A 68 -11.97 4.57 -5.74
CA GLU A 68 -13.26 5.29 -5.69
C GLU A 68 -13.08 6.79 -5.49
N THR A 69 -12.03 7.22 -4.78
CA THR A 69 -11.76 8.61 -4.41
C THR A 69 -10.92 9.37 -5.44
N ARG A 70 -10.03 8.67 -6.15
CA ARG A 70 -9.07 9.28 -7.07
C ARG A 70 -8.82 8.41 -8.28
N LYS A 71 -8.83 9.01 -9.46
CA LYS A 71 -8.67 8.33 -10.76
C LYS A 71 -7.70 9.12 -11.63
N ASP A 72 -6.42 8.98 -11.35
CA ASP A 72 -5.39 9.78 -12.01
C ASP A 72 -5.34 9.57 -13.53
N ASN A 73 -4.77 10.55 -14.21
CA ASN A 73 -4.47 10.46 -15.63
C ASN A 73 -3.24 9.57 -15.84
N LEU A 74 -3.48 8.32 -16.26
CA LEU A 74 -2.41 7.34 -16.42
C LEU A 74 -1.62 7.49 -17.73
N ARG A 75 -1.93 8.49 -18.57
CA ARG A 75 -1.16 8.79 -19.80
C ARG A 75 0.22 9.39 -19.51
N SER A 76 0.39 10.01 -18.33
CA SER A 76 1.65 10.66 -17.94
C SER A 76 2.59 9.75 -17.15
N VAL A 77 2.18 8.50 -16.89
CA VAL A 77 3.00 7.51 -16.20
C VAL A 77 4.34 7.35 -16.93
N LYS A 78 5.42 7.42 -16.15
CA LYS A 78 6.79 7.18 -16.59
C LYS A 78 7.24 5.77 -16.21
N TYR A 79 8.33 5.36 -16.83
CA TYR A 79 8.98 4.09 -16.52
C TYR A 79 9.24 3.94 -15.01
N GLY A 80 8.76 2.84 -14.43
CA GLY A 80 9.01 2.48 -13.04
C GLY A 80 8.13 3.17 -12.00
N GLU A 81 7.29 4.14 -12.39
CA GLU A 81 6.33 4.76 -11.47
C GLU A 81 5.31 3.73 -10.96
N ILE A 82 4.82 3.94 -9.75
CA ILE A 82 3.95 3.03 -9.02
C ILE A 82 2.49 3.44 -9.24
N ILE A 83 1.66 2.49 -9.66
CA ILE A 83 0.23 2.67 -9.78
C ILE A 83 -0.47 1.84 -8.70
N PHE A 84 -1.19 2.51 -7.81
CA PHE A 84 -2.10 1.89 -6.86
C PHE A 84 -3.47 1.68 -7.50
N VAL A 85 -4.03 0.48 -7.39
CA VAL A 85 -5.38 0.16 -7.85
C VAL A 85 -6.14 -0.59 -6.75
N LYS A 86 -7.34 -0.12 -6.41
CA LYS A 86 -8.21 -0.88 -5.50
C LYS A 86 -8.64 -2.19 -6.15
N THR A 87 -8.60 -3.33 -5.42
CA THR A 87 -8.79 -4.66 -6.05
C THR A 87 -10.15 -4.82 -6.73
N ASP A 88 -11.23 -4.29 -6.15
CA ASP A 88 -12.58 -4.28 -6.73
C ASP A 88 -12.73 -3.42 -8.01
N MET A 89 -11.74 -2.57 -8.29
CA MET A 89 -11.68 -1.72 -9.48
C MET A 89 -10.80 -2.28 -10.61
N LEU A 90 -10.15 -3.44 -10.41
CA LEU A 90 -9.28 -4.07 -11.41
C LEU A 90 -9.97 -4.31 -12.75
N ARG A 91 -11.28 -4.63 -12.74
CA ARG A 91 -12.05 -4.82 -13.98
C ARG A 91 -11.98 -3.56 -14.83
N ARG A 92 -12.36 -2.42 -14.25
CA ARG A 92 -12.40 -1.13 -14.94
C ARG A 92 -11.00 -0.65 -15.30
N PHE A 93 -10.03 -0.87 -14.41
CA PHE A 93 -8.64 -0.53 -14.66
C PHE A 93 -8.13 -1.22 -15.94
N PHE A 94 -8.21 -2.55 -15.99
CA PHE A 94 -7.67 -3.33 -17.10
C PHE A 94 -8.46 -3.21 -18.41
N THR A 95 -9.78 -2.96 -18.36
CA THR A 95 -10.59 -2.81 -19.58
C THR A 95 -10.58 -1.42 -20.18
N SER A 96 -10.35 -0.36 -19.38
CA SER A 96 -10.53 1.02 -19.87
C SER A 96 -9.33 1.94 -19.64
N ARG A 97 -8.54 1.74 -18.58
CA ARG A 97 -7.46 2.67 -18.20
C ARG A 97 -6.09 2.16 -18.61
N PHE A 98 -5.88 0.86 -18.52
CA PHE A 98 -4.61 0.21 -18.83
C PHE A 98 -4.10 0.53 -20.24
N ILE A 99 -5.00 0.66 -21.23
CA ILE A 99 -4.64 1.01 -22.61
C ILE A 99 -3.95 2.37 -22.74
N SER A 100 -4.23 3.30 -21.82
CA SER A 100 -3.68 4.66 -21.85
C SER A 100 -2.25 4.76 -21.30
N ILE A 101 -1.80 3.73 -20.57
CA ILE A 101 -0.46 3.65 -20.00
C ILE A 101 0.51 3.28 -21.11
N ARG A 102 1.55 4.08 -21.33
CA ARG A 102 2.54 3.85 -22.39
C ARG A 102 3.80 3.18 -21.86
N GLU A 103 4.25 3.61 -20.68
CA GLU A 103 5.48 3.14 -20.07
C GLU A 103 5.27 1.93 -19.15
N PRO A 104 6.29 1.06 -19.00
CA PRO A 104 6.31 0.04 -17.96
C PRO A 104 6.27 0.61 -16.54
N PHE A 105 5.51 -0.03 -15.66
CA PHE A 105 5.20 0.46 -14.31
C PHE A 105 5.14 -0.67 -13.29
N VAL A 106 5.16 -0.31 -12.00
CA VAL A 106 4.91 -1.24 -10.90
C VAL A 106 3.46 -1.12 -10.48
N LEU A 107 2.74 -2.25 -10.39
CA LEU A 107 1.35 -2.29 -9.95
C LEU A 107 1.28 -2.65 -8.47
N ILE A 108 0.53 -1.88 -7.68
CA ILE A 108 0.11 -2.27 -6.33
C ILE A 108 -1.40 -2.43 -6.33
N THR A 109 -1.89 -3.58 -5.87
CA THR A 109 -3.31 -3.77 -5.57
C THR A 109 -3.53 -4.08 -4.11
N HIS A 110 -4.41 -3.31 -3.49
CA HIS A 110 -4.79 -3.43 -2.10
C HIS A 110 -6.18 -2.80 -1.92
N ASN A 111 -6.71 -2.83 -0.70
CA ASN A 111 -8.02 -2.30 -0.32
C ASN A 111 -9.17 -3.05 -1.02
N SER A 112 -10.26 -3.29 -0.28
CA SER A 112 -11.24 -4.35 -0.57
C SER A 112 -10.74 -5.75 -0.20
N ASP A 113 -11.65 -6.71 -0.24
CA ASP A 113 -11.42 -8.11 0.13
C ASP A 113 -11.07 -8.99 -1.08
N ASP A 114 -11.25 -8.47 -2.29
CA ASP A 114 -10.97 -9.18 -3.53
C ASP A 114 -9.50 -9.61 -3.63
N SER A 115 -9.29 -10.85 -4.05
CA SER A 115 -7.96 -11.38 -4.39
C SER A 115 -7.47 -10.87 -5.74
N ALA A 116 -6.15 -10.68 -5.85
CA ALA A 116 -5.46 -10.48 -7.11
C ALA A 116 -4.36 -11.53 -7.30
N PRO A 117 -3.95 -11.86 -8.54
CA PRO A 117 -4.39 -11.25 -9.80
C PRO A 117 -5.70 -11.84 -10.35
N GLY A 118 -6.18 -12.97 -9.79
CA GLY A 118 -7.43 -13.63 -10.21
C GLY A 118 -7.54 -13.79 -11.73
N ARG A 119 -8.69 -13.42 -12.31
CA ARG A 119 -8.92 -13.48 -13.76
C ARG A 119 -8.03 -12.55 -14.60
N TYR A 120 -7.27 -11.64 -13.98
CA TYR A 120 -6.35 -10.72 -14.64
C TYR A 120 -4.92 -11.25 -14.68
N ILE A 121 -4.69 -12.52 -14.35
CA ILE A 121 -3.39 -13.19 -14.39
C ILE A 121 -2.62 -12.95 -15.71
N ARG A 122 -3.33 -12.90 -16.84
CA ARG A 122 -2.75 -12.66 -18.17
C ARG A 122 -1.98 -11.34 -18.30
N TYR A 123 -2.22 -10.36 -17.42
CA TYR A 123 -1.50 -9.09 -17.45
C TYR A 123 -0.08 -9.19 -16.87
N LEU A 124 0.27 -10.27 -16.15
CA LEU A 124 1.64 -10.49 -15.68
C LEU A 124 2.64 -10.75 -16.80
N SER A 125 2.19 -11.31 -17.94
CA SER A 125 3.03 -11.46 -19.14
C SER A 125 3.11 -10.18 -19.96
N ASN A 126 2.36 -9.13 -19.62
CA ASN A 126 2.44 -7.87 -20.33
C ASN A 126 3.76 -7.15 -19.97
N PRO A 127 4.55 -6.69 -20.97
CA PRO A 127 5.81 -6.02 -20.70
C PRO A 127 5.66 -4.69 -19.93
N LYS A 128 4.47 -4.08 -19.94
CA LYS A 128 4.21 -2.86 -19.16
C LYS A 128 4.09 -3.13 -17.67
N VAL A 129 3.79 -4.35 -17.24
CA VAL A 129 3.77 -4.68 -15.80
C VAL A 129 5.15 -5.17 -15.41
N LEU A 130 5.95 -4.30 -14.79
CA LEU A 130 7.30 -4.64 -14.33
C LEU A 130 7.23 -5.65 -13.18
N HIS A 131 6.40 -5.32 -12.18
CA HIS A 131 6.08 -6.19 -11.06
C HIS A 131 4.69 -5.85 -10.51
N TRP A 132 4.03 -6.81 -9.89
CA TRP A 132 2.73 -6.62 -9.25
C TRP A 132 2.81 -7.01 -7.77
N TYR A 133 2.59 -6.06 -6.86
CA TYR A 133 2.41 -6.32 -5.44
C TYR A 133 0.93 -6.37 -5.09
N THR A 134 0.46 -7.42 -4.42
CA THR A 134 -0.96 -7.54 -4.06
C THR A 134 -1.21 -8.05 -2.65
N SER A 135 -2.23 -7.51 -1.98
CA SER A 135 -2.86 -8.20 -0.86
C SER A 135 -3.68 -9.38 -1.38
N ASN A 136 -4.00 -10.35 -0.52
CA ASN A 136 -4.85 -11.49 -0.83
C ASN A 136 -4.43 -12.24 -2.11
N LEU A 137 -3.12 -12.46 -2.28
CA LEU A 137 -2.57 -13.16 -3.45
C LEU A 137 -3.19 -14.57 -3.57
N ASN A 138 -3.88 -14.84 -4.68
CA ASN A 138 -4.55 -16.13 -4.92
C ASN A 138 -3.88 -17.01 -5.98
N GLN A 139 -2.60 -16.75 -6.29
CA GLN A 139 -1.83 -17.51 -7.28
C GLN A 139 -0.45 -17.83 -6.70
N LYS A 140 0.05 -19.04 -6.98
CA LYS A 140 1.35 -19.51 -6.49
C LYS A 140 2.41 -19.44 -7.59
N ASN A 141 3.67 -19.30 -7.20
CA ASN A 141 4.85 -19.56 -8.03
C ASN A 141 4.99 -18.68 -9.29
N LEU A 142 4.80 -17.38 -9.15
CA LEU A 142 4.90 -16.42 -10.26
C LEU A 142 6.00 -15.39 -9.98
N GLN A 143 6.96 -15.26 -10.90
CA GLN A 143 8.15 -14.42 -10.71
C GLN A 143 7.86 -12.90 -10.66
N LYS A 144 6.78 -12.45 -11.32
CA LYS A 144 6.42 -11.03 -11.48
C LYS A 144 5.33 -10.53 -10.52
N ILE A 145 5.00 -11.30 -9.50
CA ILE A 145 3.99 -10.93 -8.51
C ILE A 145 4.46 -11.32 -7.11
N SER A 146 4.19 -10.47 -6.13
CA SER A 146 4.54 -10.76 -4.75
C SER A 146 3.41 -10.37 -3.80
N PRO A 147 3.20 -11.15 -2.73
CA PRO A 147 2.25 -10.76 -1.72
C PRO A 147 2.78 -9.55 -0.94
N ILE A 148 1.89 -8.66 -0.56
CA ILE A 148 2.13 -7.63 0.46
C ILE A 148 1.16 -7.83 1.62
N PRO A 149 1.53 -7.44 2.85
CA PRO A 149 0.67 -7.61 4.01
C PRO A 149 -0.61 -6.78 3.87
N ILE A 150 -1.74 -7.33 4.32
CA ILE A 150 -3.02 -6.59 4.41
C ILE A 150 -2.91 -5.39 5.38
N GLY A 151 -2.01 -5.49 6.37
CA GLY A 151 -1.74 -4.44 7.33
C GLY A 151 -2.88 -4.19 8.31
N LEU A 152 -2.88 -3.00 8.90
CA LEU A 152 -3.97 -2.50 9.74
C LEU A 152 -5.11 -1.97 8.87
N ALA A 153 -6.30 -1.89 9.45
CA ALA A 153 -7.40 -1.16 8.85
C ALA A 153 -7.00 0.30 8.57
N ASN A 154 -7.48 0.84 7.44
CA ASN A 154 -7.26 2.24 7.09
C ASN A 154 -7.86 3.16 8.16
N ILE A 155 -7.17 4.25 8.50
CA ILE A 155 -7.56 5.19 9.58
C ILE A 155 -8.97 5.76 9.38
N ARG A 156 -9.43 5.86 8.13
CA ARG A 156 -10.76 6.37 7.79
C ARG A 156 -11.90 5.55 8.41
N TRP A 157 -11.64 4.30 8.78
CA TRP A 157 -12.63 3.44 9.40
C TRP A 157 -12.62 3.61 10.91
N MET A 158 -13.79 3.50 11.53
CA MET A 158 -13.94 3.62 12.98
C MET A 158 -13.08 2.60 13.78
N HIS A 159 -12.73 1.47 13.15
CA HIS A 159 -11.86 0.44 13.72
C HIS A 159 -10.38 0.58 13.32
N GLY A 160 -10.01 1.62 12.56
CA GLY A 160 -8.63 2.01 12.24
C GLY A 160 -7.94 2.78 13.37
N THR A 161 -8.05 2.31 14.61
CA THR A 161 -7.64 3.03 15.83
C THR A 161 -6.12 3.01 16.06
N LEU A 162 -5.39 3.84 15.31
CA LEU A 162 -3.93 3.93 15.36
C LEU A 162 -3.39 4.37 16.73
N ASP A 163 -4.13 5.26 17.40
CA ASP A 163 -3.87 5.78 18.73
C ASP A 163 -3.83 4.66 19.79
N LYS A 164 -4.80 3.74 19.74
CA LYS A 164 -4.85 2.58 20.65
C LYS A 164 -3.69 1.64 20.41
N ILE A 165 -3.33 1.41 19.14
CA ILE A 165 -2.18 0.56 18.78
C ILE A 165 -0.88 1.21 19.26
N ALA A 166 -0.68 2.51 19.01
CA ALA A 166 0.49 3.25 19.46
C ALA A 166 0.59 3.25 20.99
N PHE A 167 -0.54 3.47 21.69
CA PHE A 167 -0.62 3.38 23.13
C PHE A 167 -0.22 2.00 23.65
N ALA A 168 -0.75 0.92 23.07
CA ALA A 168 -0.43 -0.44 23.48
C ALA A 168 1.05 -0.77 23.22
N LEU A 169 1.60 -0.34 22.08
CA LEU A 169 3.01 -0.52 21.76
C LEU A 169 3.93 0.26 22.68
N LYS A 170 3.50 1.42 23.18
CA LYS A 170 4.28 2.22 24.13
C LYS A 170 4.21 1.65 25.54
N ASN A 171 3.04 1.22 26.00
CA ASN A 171 2.79 0.91 27.42
C ASN A 171 2.78 -0.59 27.75
N HIS A 172 2.53 -1.47 26.77
CA HIS A 172 2.36 -2.91 27.01
C HIS A 172 3.35 -3.79 26.25
N ARG A 173 4.16 -3.21 25.35
CA ARG A 173 5.15 -3.94 24.58
C ARG A 173 6.27 -4.43 25.50
N LYS A 174 6.29 -5.74 25.75
CA LYS A 174 7.44 -6.38 26.40
C LYS A 174 8.70 -6.29 25.52
N PRO A 175 9.89 -6.12 26.12
CA PRO A 175 11.17 -6.34 25.45
C PRO A 175 11.18 -7.67 24.70
N TRP A 176 11.87 -7.74 23.56
CA TRP A 176 11.88 -8.93 22.71
C TRP A 176 12.25 -10.21 23.48
N SER A 177 13.29 -10.13 24.32
CA SER A 177 13.76 -11.24 25.17
C SER A 177 12.74 -11.71 26.21
N GLN A 178 11.71 -10.93 26.51
CA GLN A 178 10.68 -11.24 27.50
C GLN A 178 9.35 -11.65 26.87
N ARG A 179 9.29 -11.76 25.53
CA ARG A 179 8.10 -12.22 24.82
C ARG A 179 8.08 -13.74 24.79
N THR A 180 7.22 -14.33 25.60
CA THR A 180 6.99 -15.79 25.62
C THR A 180 5.88 -16.22 24.64
N THR A 181 5.00 -15.30 24.25
CA THR A 181 4.01 -15.51 23.20
C THR A 181 4.55 -14.95 21.88
N PHE A 182 4.91 -15.84 20.96
CA PHE A 182 5.49 -15.47 19.66
C PHE A 182 4.44 -15.13 18.60
N LEU A 183 3.30 -15.82 18.63
CA LEU A 183 2.19 -15.61 17.72
C LEU A 183 0.88 -15.76 18.50
N TYR A 184 -0.02 -14.80 18.34
CA TYR A 184 -1.38 -14.86 18.84
C TYR A 184 -2.32 -14.87 17.66
N VAL A 185 -3.13 -15.92 17.55
CA VAL A 185 -4.11 -16.09 16.47
C VAL A 185 -5.45 -16.38 17.11
N ASN A 186 -6.46 -15.57 16.77
CA ASN A 186 -7.85 -15.86 17.07
C ASN A 186 -8.56 -16.21 15.77
N PHE A 187 -9.29 -17.30 15.78
CA PHE A 187 -10.22 -17.67 14.72
C PHE A 187 -11.64 -17.51 15.27
N ALA A 188 -12.53 -16.86 14.52
CA ALA A 188 -13.94 -16.94 14.86
C ALA A 188 -14.39 -18.41 14.73
N VAL A 189 -15.16 -18.91 15.70
CA VAL A 189 -15.45 -20.35 15.83
C VAL A 189 -16.22 -20.93 14.65
N ASP A 190 -16.95 -20.08 13.95
CA ASP A 190 -17.72 -20.35 12.75
C ASP A 190 -16.88 -20.42 11.45
N THR A 191 -15.62 -19.97 11.49
CA THR A 191 -14.78 -19.92 10.28
C THR A 191 -14.08 -21.26 10.03
N ASN A 192 -14.19 -21.77 8.79
CA ASN A 192 -13.55 -23.02 8.32
C ASN A 192 -13.86 -24.24 9.22
N ILE A 193 -15.14 -24.50 9.49
CA ILE A 193 -15.58 -25.58 10.39
C ILE A 193 -15.02 -26.96 9.99
N ASP A 194 -14.96 -27.24 8.69
CA ASP A 194 -14.49 -28.51 8.13
C ASP A 194 -12.97 -28.73 8.27
N GLN A 195 -12.20 -27.69 8.61
CA GLN A 195 -10.74 -27.78 8.78
C GLN A 195 -10.33 -27.99 10.25
N ARG A 196 -11.31 -28.20 11.15
CA ARG A 196 -11.11 -28.36 12.59
C ARG A 196 -11.29 -29.79 13.10
N THR A 197 -11.62 -30.72 12.21
CA THR A 197 -11.71 -32.18 12.47
C THR A 197 -10.48 -32.88 11.91
#